data_AF-A0A2H3BA97-F1
#
_entry.id   AF-A0A2H3BA97-F1
#
_cell.length_a   1.000
_cell.length_b   1.000
_cell.length_c   1.000
_cell.angle_alpha   90.00
_cell.angle_beta   90.00
_cell.angle_gamma   90.00
#
_symmetry.space_group_name_H-M   'P 1'
#
loop_
_entity.id
_entity.type
_entity.pdbx_description
1 polymer ?
#
loop_
_entity_poly.entity_id
_entity_poly.type
_entity_poly.pdbx_seq_one_letter_code
_entity_poly.pdbx_strand_id
1 'polypeptide(L)'
;AMTTTTSSSDVEPFYGYVETTVNALRLIHAARQGVIPRITRRLNDSERRDMIKSGSVFVFSVEESGIKRWTDGLLWSPSRIVGNFLVYREINERASSRGGHRRSYGLDDTQPRSLTHRTSPSQSSIGYKPSSPNGTAGDHGTFKPNGLIKKTITVTIDGSDLHLISYYTAEDIRSGKLKKPSSRPDIMSLYMPPHLFRLTNFRVPPKVELGPDGKARLVYV
;
A
#
# COMPACT_ATOMS: atom_id res chain seq x y z
N ALA A 1 -14.26 -36.50 -6.22
CA ALA A 1 -14.21 -35.94 -4.86
C ALA A 1 -14.77 -34.53 -4.91
N MET A 2 -15.89 -34.27 -4.21
CA MET A 2 -16.53 -32.96 -4.21
C MET A 2 -15.74 -32.02 -3.29
N THR A 3 -15.11 -31.00 -3.86
CA THR A 3 -14.52 -29.89 -3.10
C THR A 3 -15.67 -29.02 -2.58
N THR A 4 -15.98 -29.17 -1.30
CA THR A 4 -16.86 -28.25 -0.57
C THR A 4 -16.20 -26.88 -0.51
N THR A 5 -16.69 -25.95 -1.33
CA THR A 5 -16.41 -24.52 -1.19
C THR A 5 -17.13 -24.01 0.05
N THR A 6 -16.42 -23.95 1.18
CA THR A 6 -16.87 -23.23 2.37
C THR A 6 -17.02 -21.76 2.04
N SER A 7 -18.20 -21.20 2.31
CA SER A 7 -18.48 -19.76 2.22
C SER A 7 -17.46 -18.98 3.06
N SER A 8 -16.96 -17.87 2.52
CA SER A 8 -15.89 -17.05 3.11
C SER A 8 -16.23 -16.38 4.45
N SER A 9 -17.43 -16.60 5.00
CA SER A 9 -17.94 -15.92 6.19
C SER A 9 -17.47 -16.50 7.53
N ASP A 10 -16.97 -17.74 7.56
CA ASP A 10 -16.70 -18.45 8.83
C ASP A 10 -15.23 -18.42 9.27
N VAL A 11 -14.34 -17.80 8.48
CA VAL A 11 -12.90 -17.80 8.75
C VAL A 11 -12.43 -16.42 9.17
N GLU A 12 -11.78 -16.32 10.34
CA GLU A 12 -11.34 -15.06 10.92
C GLU A 12 -10.17 -14.44 10.12
N PRO A 13 -10.30 -13.18 9.63
CA PRO A 13 -9.19 -12.43 9.05
C PRO A 13 -8.01 -12.28 10.03
N PHE A 14 -6.79 -12.28 9.51
CA PHE A 14 -5.65 -11.87 10.32
C PHE A 14 -5.67 -10.35 10.53
N TYR A 15 -5.65 -9.92 11.78
CA TYR A 15 -5.52 -8.52 12.19
C TYR A 15 -4.22 -8.34 13.00
N GLY A 16 -3.28 -7.56 12.48
CA GLY A 16 -1.98 -7.39 13.12
C GLY A 16 -0.94 -6.70 12.25
N TYR A 17 0.32 -6.85 12.62
CA TYR A 17 1.45 -6.23 11.95
C TYR A 17 2.29 -7.23 11.15
N VAL A 18 2.44 -6.95 9.85
CA VAL A 18 3.29 -7.73 8.95
C VAL A 18 4.67 -7.09 8.89
N GLU A 19 5.54 -7.45 9.82
CA GLU A 19 6.90 -6.89 9.91
C GLU A 19 7.82 -7.38 8.78
N THR A 20 7.97 -8.70 8.63
CA THR A 20 9.00 -9.30 7.77
C THR A 20 8.42 -9.92 6.50
N THR A 21 9.28 -10.25 5.54
CA THR A 21 8.87 -11.03 4.35
C THR A 21 8.37 -12.41 4.74
N VAL A 22 8.99 -13.08 5.72
CA VAL A 22 8.53 -14.39 6.20
C VAL A 22 7.11 -14.33 6.79
N ASN A 23 6.76 -13.24 7.50
CA ASN A 23 5.39 -13.01 7.96
C ASN A 23 4.41 -12.94 6.77
N ALA A 24 4.78 -12.23 5.70
CA ALA A 24 3.94 -12.13 4.52
C ALA A 24 3.79 -13.47 3.78
N LEU A 25 4.88 -14.23 3.61
CA LEU A 25 4.83 -15.57 3.01
C LEU A 25 3.91 -16.51 3.81
N ARG A 26 3.96 -16.44 5.14
CA ARG A 26 3.09 -17.21 6.04
C ARG A 26 1.63 -16.86 5.88
N LEU A 27 1.29 -15.58 5.91
CA LEU A 27 -0.10 -15.13 5.77
C LEU A 27 -0.67 -15.45 4.38
N ILE A 28 0.14 -15.30 3.32
CA ILE A 28 -0.28 -15.68 1.96
C ILE A 28 -0.51 -17.19 1.87
N HIS A 29 0.38 -18.00 2.43
CA HIS A 29 0.22 -19.44 2.46
C HIS A 29 -1.03 -19.86 3.26
N ALA A 30 -1.25 -19.27 4.44
CA ALA A 30 -2.45 -19.48 5.25
C ALA A 30 -3.73 -19.12 4.49
N ALA A 31 -3.72 -18.01 3.74
CA ALA A 31 -4.86 -17.60 2.91
C ALA A 31 -5.15 -18.59 1.78
N ARG A 32 -4.11 -19.12 1.10
CA ARG A 32 -4.27 -20.19 0.10
C ARG A 32 -4.88 -21.46 0.69
N GLN A 33 -4.51 -21.81 1.91
CA GLN A 33 -5.06 -22.97 2.64
C GLN A 33 -6.44 -22.72 3.25
N GLY A 34 -7.00 -21.51 3.11
CA GLY A 34 -8.31 -21.16 3.69
C GLY A 34 -8.31 -20.96 5.20
N VAL A 35 -7.14 -20.86 5.85
CA VAL A 35 -7.00 -20.59 7.29
C VAL A 35 -7.32 -19.13 7.62
N ILE A 36 -7.14 -18.24 6.64
CA ILE A 36 -7.64 -16.86 6.68
C ILE A 36 -8.32 -16.55 5.34
N PRO A 37 -9.29 -15.63 5.30
CA PRO A 37 -10.01 -15.27 4.08
C PRO A 37 -9.09 -14.63 3.02
N ARG A 38 -9.44 -14.88 1.76
CA ARG A 38 -8.90 -14.16 0.59
C ARG A 38 -9.94 -13.19 0.06
N ILE A 39 -9.48 -12.09 -0.50
CA ILE A 39 -10.32 -11.20 -1.29
C ILE A 39 -10.45 -11.76 -2.70
N THR A 40 -11.67 -12.13 -3.08
CA THR A 40 -12.01 -12.74 -4.37
C THR A 40 -12.70 -11.79 -5.34
N ARG A 41 -13.00 -10.57 -4.89
CA ARG A 41 -13.55 -9.48 -5.72
C ARG A 41 -13.20 -8.12 -5.14
N ARG A 42 -13.40 -7.05 -5.91
CA ARG A 42 -13.21 -5.69 -5.37
C ARG A 42 -14.15 -5.44 -4.19
N LEU A 43 -13.62 -4.74 -3.19
CA LEU A 43 -14.43 -4.22 -2.10
C LEU A 43 -15.38 -3.13 -2.62
N ASN A 44 -16.61 -3.11 -2.11
CA ASN A 44 -17.53 -2.00 -2.28
C ASN A 44 -17.18 -0.84 -1.32
N ASP A 45 -17.89 0.29 -1.42
CA ASP A 45 -17.61 1.46 -0.59
C ASP A 45 -17.82 1.24 0.90
N SER A 46 -18.83 0.45 1.30
CA SER A 46 -19.06 0.14 2.71
C SER A 46 -17.95 -0.73 3.27
N GLU A 47 -17.62 -1.82 2.58
CA GLU A 47 -16.52 -2.72 2.95
C GLU A 47 -15.20 -1.95 3.06
N ARG A 48 -14.91 -1.03 2.13
CA ARG A 48 -13.73 -0.16 2.24
C ARG A 48 -13.73 0.67 3.52
N ARG A 49 -14.84 1.36 3.82
CA ARG A 49 -14.94 2.20 5.03
C ARG A 49 -14.74 1.39 6.31
N ASP A 50 -15.28 0.16 6.36
CA ASP A 50 -15.30 -0.64 7.58
C ASP A 50 -13.99 -1.43 7.79
N MET A 51 -13.36 -1.85 6.69
CA MET A 51 -12.22 -2.77 6.72
C MET A 51 -10.86 -2.09 6.55
N ILE A 52 -10.77 -0.93 5.90
CA ILE A 52 -9.47 -0.24 5.68
C ILE A 52 -9.11 0.57 6.94
N LYS A 53 -8.44 -0.10 7.88
CA LYS A 53 -7.99 0.48 9.15
C LYS A 53 -6.67 -0.11 9.58
N SER A 54 -6.04 0.53 10.56
CA SER A 54 -4.81 0.00 11.18
C SER A 54 -5.02 -1.45 11.61
N GLY A 55 -4.03 -2.33 11.40
CA GLY A 55 -4.06 -3.76 11.68
C GLY A 55 -4.67 -4.63 10.59
N SER A 56 -5.45 -4.09 9.65
CA SER A 56 -6.07 -4.89 8.59
C SER A 56 -5.03 -5.46 7.62
N VAL A 57 -5.17 -6.76 7.29
CA VAL A 57 -4.37 -7.45 6.29
C VAL A 57 -5.27 -8.15 5.29
N PHE A 58 -5.00 -7.94 4.01
CA PHE A 58 -5.75 -8.52 2.89
C PHE A 58 -4.81 -9.35 2.02
N VAL A 59 -5.30 -10.49 1.55
CA VAL A 59 -4.60 -11.32 0.56
C VAL A 59 -5.53 -11.59 -0.61
N PHE A 60 -5.03 -11.50 -1.83
CA PHE A 60 -5.77 -11.90 -3.04
C PHE A 60 -4.85 -12.50 -4.09
N SER A 61 -5.35 -13.46 -4.86
CA SER A 61 -4.75 -13.92 -6.12
C SER A 61 -5.26 -13.04 -7.27
N VAL A 62 -4.37 -12.66 -8.19
CA VAL A 62 -4.74 -11.90 -9.39
C VAL A 62 -5.69 -12.71 -10.27
N GLU A 63 -5.41 -14.00 -10.43
CA GLU A 63 -6.14 -14.92 -11.30
C GLU A 63 -7.55 -15.21 -10.76
N GLU A 64 -7.68 -15.43 -9.44
CA GLU A 64 -8.96 -15.69 -8.79
C GLU A 64 -9.84 -14.44 -8.72
N SER A 65 -9.27 -13.30 -8.35
CA SER A 65 -10.05 -12.09 -8.06
C SER A 65 -10.22 -11.12 -9.24
N GLY A 66 -9.38 -11.26 -10.27
CA GLY A 66 -9.24 -10.27 -11.34
C GLY A 66 -8.64 -8.92 -10.90
N ILE A 67 -8.23 -8.78 -9.63
CA ILE A 67 -7.67 -7.54 -9.09
C ILE A 67 -6.18 -7.47 -9.45
N LYS A 68 -5.84 -6.59 -10.41
CA LYS A 68 -4.43 -6.31 -10.74
C LYS A 68 -3.77 -5.24 -9.86
N ARG A 69 -4.58 -4.37 -9.27
CA ARG A 69 -4.15 -3.26 -8.41
C ARG A 69 -5.18 -3.06 -7.31
N TRP A 70 -4.69 -2.99 -6.07
CA TRP A 70 -5.51 -2.70 -4.91
C TRP A 70 -5.97 -1.24 -4.90
N THR A 71 -7.25 -1.02 -4.62
CA THR A 71 -7.86 0.31 -4.56
C THR A 71 -8.67 0.43 -3.28
N ASP A 72 -8.29 1.38 -2.42
CA ASP A 72 -8.86 1.58 -1.09
C ASP A 72 -9.55 2.93 -0.90
N GLY A 73 -9.50 3.83 -1.91
CA GLY A 73 -10.14 5.14 -1.85
C GLY A 73 -9.37 6.18 -1.03
N LEU A 74 -8.21 5.84 -0.47
CA LEU A 74 -7.36 6.78 0.27
C LEU A 74 -6.30 7.40 -0.63
N LEU A 75 -5.83 8.59 -0.24
CA LEU A 75 -4.72 9.27 -0.91
C LEU A 75 -3.40 8.83 -0.31
N TRP A 76 -2.46 8.45 -1.18
CA TRP A 76 -1.18 7.87 -0.80
C TRP A 76 -0.02 8.68 -1.37
N SER A 77 1.06 8.79 -0.60
CA SER A 77 2.35 9.26 -1.09
C SER A 77 2.88 8.35 -2.22
N PRO A 78 3.86 8.81 -3.02
CA PRO A 78 4.66 7.90 -3.84
C PRO A 78 5.24 6.74 -3.01
N SER A 79 5.41 5.58 -3.65
CA SER A 79 5.93 4.40 -2.97
C SER A 79 7.39 4.57 -2.55
N ARG A 80 7.74 3.98 -1.40
CA ARG A 80 9.12 3.78 -0.96
C ARG A 80 9.38 2.30 -0.82
N ILE A 81 10.58 1.86 -1.18
CA ILE A 81 11.00 0.46 -1.03
C ILE A 81 11.57 0.28 0.38
N VAL A 82 11.02 -0.67 1.14
CA VAL A 82 11.53 -1.07 2.46
C VAL A 82 11.65 -2.60 2.47
N GLY A 83 12.89 -3.09 2.35
CA GLY A 83 13.14 -4.52 2.10
C GLY A 83 12.45 -4.97 0.81
N ASN A 84 11.55 -5.95 0.94
CA ASN A 84 10.75 -6.48 -0.18
C ASN A 84 9.38 -5.81 -0.35
N PHE A 85 9.08 -4.79 0.45
CA PHE A 85 7.77 -4.15 0.44
C PHE A 85 7.80 -2.80 -0.26
N LEU A 86 6.67 -2.45 -0.86
CA LEU A 86 6.35 -1.07 -1.18
C LEU A 86 5.55 -0.47 -0.02
N VAL A 87 5.98 0.69 0.46
CA VAL A 87 5.37 1.41 1.58
C VAL A 87 4.85 2.75 1.11
N TYR A 88 3.65 3.08 1.57
CA TYR A 88 2.92 4.31 1.27
C TYR A 88 2.44 4.94 2.58
N ARG A 89 2.44 6.26 2.67
CA ARG A 89 1.87 7.01 3.80
C ARG A 89 0.65 7.78 3.33
N GLU A 90 -0.39 7.80 4.15
CA GLU A 90 -1.60 8.57 3.88
C GLU A 90 -1.29 10.07 3.86
N ILE A 91 -1.86 10.79 2.89
CA ILE A 91 -1.66 12.23 2.68
C ILE A 91 -2.98 12.98 2.76
N ASN A 92 -2.92 14.27 3.08
CA ASN A 92 -4.09 15.14 3.11
C ASN A 92 -4.55 15.49 1.69
N GLU A 93 -5.86 15.68 1.49
CA GLU A 93 -6.44 16.13 0.20
C GLU A 93 -5.83 17.45 -0.30
N ARG A 94 -5.42 18.34 0.62
CA ARG A 94 -4.82 19.63 0.30
C ARG A 94 -3.46 19.52 -0.41
N ALA A 95 -2.79 18.36 -0.34
CA ALA A 95 -1.48 18.16 -0.97
C ALA A 95 -1.57 17.74 -2.45
N SER A 96 -2.70 17.20 -2.90
CA SER A 96 -2.89 16.66 -4.25
C SER A 96 -3.09 17.74 -5.33
N SER A 97 -3.51 18.94 -4.93
CA SER A 97 -3.88 20.04 -5.83
C SER A 97 -2.69 20.87 -6.34
N ARG A 98 -1.46 20.64 -5.85
CA ARG A 98 -0.27 21.39 -6.29
C ARG A 98 0.45 20.79 -7.52
N GLY A 99 -0.06 19.68 -8.07
CA GLY A 99 0.55 18.97 -9.21
C GLY A 99 -0.09 19.23 -10.59
N GLY A 100 -1.12 20.08 -10.69
CA GLY A 100 -1.86 20.26 -11.94
C GLY A 100 -1.94 21.72 -12.39
N HIS A 101 -0.96 22.19 -13.17
CA HIS A 101 -1.18 23.34 -14.06
C HIS A 101 -2.17 22.91 -15.16
N ARG A 102 -3.48 22.97 -14.86
CA ARG A 102 -4.50 23.06 -15.91
C ARG A 102 -4.37 24.46 -16.51
N ARG A 103 -3.69 24.58 -17.66
CA ARG A 103 -3.94 25.70 -18.57
C ARG A 103 -5.36 25.53 -19.09
N SER A 104 -6.30 26.24 -18.48
CA SER A 104 -7.62 26.47 -19.05
C SER A 104 -7.68 27.95 -19.44
N TYR A 105 -7.45 28.19 -20.73
CA TYR A 105 -8.01 29.33 -21.45
C TYR A 105 -8.74 28.63 -22.60
N GLY A 106 -10.07 28.55 -22.60
CA GLY A 106 -10.97 29.69 -22.58
C GLY A 106 -11.31 29.96 -24.03
N LEU A 107 -12.33 29.26 -24.52
CA LEU A 107 -13.03 29.56 -25.77
C LEU A 107 -13.73 30.90 -25.57
N ASP A 108 -13.43 31.90 -26.39
CA ASP A 108 -14.34 33.03 -26.54
C ASP A 108 -14.36 33.49 -28.00
N ASP A 109 -15.58 33.74 -28.46
CA ASP A 109 -15.99 34.09 -29.81
C ASP A 109 -16.44 35.56 -29.83
N THR A 110 -16.36 36.17 -31.01
CA THR A 110 -16.93 37.45 -31.46
C THR A 110 -16.20 38.81 -31.24
N GLN A 111 -16.06 39.49 -32.39
CA GLN A 111 -15.40 40.76 -32.81
C GLN A 111 -16.26 42.04 -32.55
N PRO A 112 -15.95 43.29 -33.00
CA PRO A 112 -14.69 44.08 -33.15
C PRO A 112 -14.78 45.61 -32.79
N ARG A 113 -13.62 46.30 -32.90
CA ARG A 113 -13.36 47.76 -33.17
C ARG A 113 -13.57 48.83 -32.08
N SER A 114 -12.47 49.48 -31.67
CA SER A 114 -12.27 50.94 -31.78
C SER A 114 -10.77 51.30 -31.63
N LEU A 115 -10.34 52.39 -32.28
CA LEU A 115 -8.96 52.85 -32.46
C LEU A 115 -8.61 54.03 -31.53
N THR A 116 -7.30 54.30 -31.39
CA THR A 116 -6.59 55.44 -30.75
C THR A 116 -6.29 55.22 -29.25
N HIS A 117 -5.13 55.51 -28.63
CA HIS A 117 -3.97 56.34 -28.96
C HIS A 117 -2.76 56.00 -28.04
N ARG A 118 -1.57 55.89 -28.64
CA ARG A 118 -0.21 56.34 -28.21
C ARG A 118 0.55 55.85 -26.94
N THR A 119 1.84 55.62 -27.25
CA THR A 119 3.11 55.88 -26.51
C THR A 119 3.58 54.93 -25.39
N SER A 120 4.52 54.06 -25.76
CA SER A 120 5.68 53.62 -24.94
C SER A 120 6.66 54.79 -24.70
N PRO A 121 7.65 54.78 -23.78
CA PRO A 121 8.40 53.60 -23.30
C PRO A 121 8.91 53.61 -21.83
N SER A 122 9.42 52.45 -21.39
CA SER A 122 10.77 52.26 -20.78
C SER A 122 10.85 51.40 -19.50
N GLN A 123 11.91 50.58 -19.50
CA GLN A 123 12.78 50.16 -18.38
C GLN A 123 12.30 49.13 -17.33
N SER A 124 12.80 47.91 -17.54
CA SER A 124 13.61 47.10 -16.60
C SER A 124 13.36 47.23 -15.09
N SER A 125 12.93 46.12 -14.47
CA SER A 125 13.66 45.57 -13.31
C SER A 125 13.21 44.14 -12.99
N ILE A 126 14.18 43.23 -13.02
CA ILE A 126 14.10 41.87 -12.47
C ILE A 126 14.00 42.03 -10.94
N GLY A 127 12.80 41.90 -10.41
CA GLY A 127 12.55 41.91 -8.97
C GLY A 127 12.65 40.50 -8.40
N TYR A 128 13.85 40.10 -7.98
CA TYR A 128 14.03 39.06 -6.96
C TYR A 128 13.32 39.54 -5.69
N LYS A 129 12.22 38.88 -5.31
CA LYS A 129 11.63 39.10 -3.99
C LYS A 129 12.49 38.34 -2.95
N PRO A 130 13.02 39.04 -1.93
CA PRO A 130 13.81 38.40 -0.89
C PRO A 130 12.91 37.51 -0.03
N SER A 131 13.39 36.30 0.21
CA SER A 131 12.88 35.34 1.19
C SER A 131 12.75 35.99 2.57
N SER A 132 11.54 36.00 3.12
CA SER A 132 11.29 36.34 4.52
C SER A 132 12.08 35.42 5.46
N PRO A 133 12.77 35.94 6.47
CA PRO A 133 13.66 35.18 7.35
C PRO A 133 12.94 34.68 8.61
N ASN A 134 11.74 34.10 8.49
CA ASN A 134 11.03 33.53 9.63
C ASN A 134 10.15 32.34 9.23
N GLY A 135 10.50 31.15 9.74
CA GLY A 135 9.56 30.03 9.94
C GLY A 135 9.65 28.90 8.93
N THR A 136 10.51 27.93 9.22
CA THR A 136 10.43 26.50 8.87
C THR A 136 9.16 26.04 8.11
N ALA A 137 9.18 26.12 6.77
CA ALA A 137 8.25 25.36 5.92
C ALA A 137 8.74 23.91 5.78
N GLY A 138 8.95 23.24 6.92
CA GLY A 138 9.05 21.79 6.93
C GLY A 138 7.67 21.22 6.59
N ASP A 139 7.66 20.22 5.71
CA ASP A 139 6.75 19.09 5.41
C ASP A 139 5.47 18.80 6.28
N HIS A 140 5.10 19.63 7.24
CA HIS A 140 4.00 19.48 8.20
C HIS A 140 2.58 19.49 7.59
N GLY A 141 2.44 19.63 6.26
CA GLY A 141 1.13 19.69 5.59
C GLY A 141 0.82 18.52 4.65
N THR A 142 1.83 17.75 4.23
CA THR A 142 1.65 16.72 3.19
C THR A 142 1.03 15.45 3.75
N PHE A 143 1.67 14.91 4.80
CA PHE A 143 1.23 13.67 5.43
C PHE A 143 0.13 13.94 6.43
N LYS A 144 -0.86 13.03 6.47
CA LYS A 144 -1.90 13.09 7.48
C LYS A 144 -1.29 12.77 8.86
N PRO A 145 -1.44 13.63 9.87
CA PRO A 145 -1.04 13.30 11.24
C PRO A 145 -1.75 12.02 11.70
N ASN A 146 -0.99 11.08 12.27
CA ASN A 146 -1.47 9.74 12.62
C ASN A 146 -2.17 8.99 11.47
N GLY A 147 -1.85 9.35 10.22
CA GLY A 147 -2.38 8.70 9.03
C GLY A 147 -1.94 7.25 8.89
N LEU A 148 -2.68 6.53 8.07
CA LEU A 148 -2.44 5.13 7.80
C LEU A 148 -1.13 4.95 7.00
N ILE A 149 -0.46 3.85 7.25
CA ILE A 149 0.67 3.35 6.46
C ILE A 149 0.19 2.09 5.78
N LYS A 150 0.32 2.04 4.45
CA LYS A 150 0.04 0.85 3.65
C LYS A 150 1.36 0.20 3.24
N LYS A 151 1.47 -1.09 3.47
CA LYS A 151 2.59 -1.92 3.06
C LYS A 151 2.10 -3.03 2.13
N THR A 152 2.72 -3.17 0.97
CA THR A 152 2.34 -4.17 -0.03
C THR A 152 3.52 -5.04 -0.46
N ILE A 153 3.23 -6.28 -0.80
CA ILE A 153 4.19 -7.24 -1.39
C ILE A 153 3.45 -8.17 -2.35
N THR A 154 4.13 -8.59 -3.40
CA THR A 154 3.67 -9.62 -4.33
C THR A 154 4.51 -10.86 -4.15
N VAL A 155 3.87 -12.02 -4.14
CA VAL A 155 4.51 -13.33 -3.97
C VAL A 155 3.95 -14.27 -5.01
N THR A 156 4.82 -14.83 -5.83
CA THR A 156 4.45 -15.83 -6.83
C THR A 156 4.55 -17.23 -6.22
N ILE A 157 3.46 -17.98 -6.25
CA ILE A 157 3.37 -19.37 -5.76
C ILE A 157 2.72 -20.22 -6.84
N ASP A 158 3.38 -21.30 -7.26
CA ASP A 158 2.92 -22.19 -8.34
C ASP A 158 2.56 -21.45 -9.64
N GLY A 159 3.24 -20.34 -9.93
CA GLY A 159 3.00 -19.50 -11.11
C GLY A 159 1.87 -18.47 -10.97
N SER A 160 1.11 -18.48 -9.87
CA SER A 160 0.08 -17.49 -9.56
C SER A 160 0.64 -16.35 -8.71
N ASP A 161 0.26 -15.11 -9.04
CA ASP A 161 0.66 -13.95 -8.26
C ASP A 161 -0.36 -13.65 -7.14
N LEU A 162 0.12 -13.71 -5.90
CA LEU A 162 -0.65 -13.33 -4.72
C LEU A 162 -0.12 -12.02 -4.16
N HIS A 163 -1.03 -11.10 -3.90
CA HIS A 163 -0.73 -9.83 -3.25
C HIS A 163 -1.15 -9.86 -1.79
N LEU A 164 -0.30 -9.31 -0.93
CA LEU A 164 -0.66 -8.97 0.44
C LEU A 164 -0.64 -7.46 0.62
N ILE A 165 -1.70 -6.93 1.21
CA ILE A 165 -1.88 -5.52 1.58
C ILE A 165 -2.04 -5.44 3.09
N SER A 166 -1.16 -4.71 3.77
CA SER A 166 -1.20 -4.52 5.22
C SER A 166 -1.30 -3.04 5.55
N TYR A 167 -2.15 -2.72 6.52
CA TYR A 167 -2.39 -1.37 7.00
C TYR A 167 -2.01 -1.26 8.48
N TYR A 168 -1.37 -0.16 8.87
CA TYR A 168 -1.06 0.12 10.28
C TYR A 168 -0.81 1.62 10.49
N THR A 169 -0.94 2.11 11.72
CA THR A 169 -0.44 3.43 12.11
C THR A 169 0.88 3.30 12.86
N ALA A 170 1.73 4.32 12.79
CA ALA A 170 2.98 4.32 13.56
C ALA A 170 2.74 4.29 15.09
N GLU A 171 1.60 4.81 15.55
CA GLU A 171 1.18 4.78 16.94
C GLU A 171 0.82 3.37 17.42
N ASP A 172 0.03 2.62 16.64
CA ASP A 172 -0.37 1.26 17.02
C ASP A 172 0.83 0.28 17.05
N ILE A 173 1.89 0.58 16.27
CA ILE A 173 3.17 -0.14 16.36
C ILE A 173 3.94 0.24 17.62
N ARG A 174 4.13 1.54 17.89
CA ARG A 174 4.87 2.01 19.08
C ARG A 174 4.23 1.57 20.39
N SER A 175 2.90 1.56 20.45
CA SER A 175 2.14 1.11 21.63
C SER A 175 2.08 -0.41 21.78
N GLY A 176 2.57 -1.18 20.80
CA GLY A 176 2.53 -2.65 20.83
C GLY A 176 1.11 -3.24 20.68
N LYS A 177 0.14 -2.45 20.20
CA LYS A 177 -1.26 -2.85 20.05
C LYS A 177 -1.43 -3.94 18.99
N LEU A 178 -0.70 -3.86 17.88
CA LEU A 178 -0.82 -4.82 16.78
C LEU A 178 0.02 -6.08 17.05
N LYS A 179 -0.64 -7.24 17.03
CA LYS A 179 0.01 -8.54 17.20
C LYS A 179 0.74 -8.97 15.93
N LYS A 180 1.78 -9.80 16.08
CA LYS A 180 2.48 -10.45 14.95
C LYS A 180 1.77 -11.75 14.56
N PRO A 181 2.00 -12.33 13.36
CA PRO A 181 1.42 -13.62 12.98
C PRO A 181 1.67 -14.76 13.99
N SER A 182 2.74 -14.66 14.78
CA SER A 182 3.04 -15.59 15.87
C SER A 182 1.96 -15.69 16.95
N SER A 183 1.02 -14.74 17.02
CA SER A 183 -0.12 -14.80 17.94
C SER A 183 -1.23 -15.75 17.49
N ARG A 184 -1.15 -16.30 16.26
CA ARG A 184 -2.15 -17.20 15.67
C ARG A 184 -1.52 -18.60 15.47
N PRO A 185 -1.69 -19.52 16.44
CA PRO A 185 -1.08 -20.86 16.37
C PRO A 185 -1.50 -21.68 15.16
N ASP A 186 -2.74 -21.49 14.70
CA ASP A 186 -3.32 -22.09 13.50
C ASP A 186 -2.59 -21.64 12.22
N ILE A 187 -2.13 -20.38 12.16
CA ILE A 187 -1.30 -19.87 11.06
C ILE A 187 0.14 -20.41 11.19
N MET A 188 0.67 -20.47 12.42
CA MET A 188 2.06 -20.84 12.67
C MET A 188 2.35 -22.33 12.52
N SER A 189 1.35 -23.19 12.72
CA SER A 189 1.45 -24.65 12.58
C SER A 189 1.59 -25.09 11.11
N LEU A 190 1.23 -24.23 10.16
CA LEU A 190 1.33 -24.53 8.73
C LEU A 190 2.80 -24.71 8.32
N TYR A 191 3.13 -25.89 7.79
CA TYR A 191 4.42 -26.09 7.15
C TYR A 191 4.48 -25.29 5.85
N MET A 192 5.55 -24.50 5.66
CA MET A 192 5.78 -23.71 4.46
C MET A 192 6.99 -24.27 3.71
N PRO A 193 6.81 -25.22 2.77
CA PRO A 193 7.91 -25.70 1.95
C PRO A 193 8.52 -24.55 1.14
N PRO A 194 9.83 -24.28 1.25
CA PRO A 194 10.47 -23.16 0.56
C PRO A 194 10.30 -23.19 -0.97
N HIS A 195 10.26 -24.38 -1.57
CA HIS A 195 10.15 -24.56 -3.02
C HIS A 195 8.82 -24.07 -3.61
N LEU A 196 7.78 -23.87 -2.79
CA LEU A 196 6.51 -23.28 -3.25
C LEU A 196 6.70 -21.82 -3.66
N PHE A 197 7.63 -21.11 -3.03
CA PHE A 197 7.79 -19.67 -3.21
C PHE A 197 8.90 -19.39 -4.22
N ARG A 198 8.60 -18.55 -5.22
CA ARG A 198 9.64 -18.07 -6.14
C ARG A 198 10.50 -16.98 -5.47
N LEU A 199 11.51 -17.40 -4.70
CA LEU A 199 12.33 -16.50 -3.88
C LEU A 199 13.20 -15.54 -4.70
N THR A 200 13.52 -15.88 -5.96
CA THR A 200 14.33 -15.06 -6.87
C THR A 200 13.67 -13.73 -7.24
N ASN A 201 12.36 -13.58 -7.00
CA ASN A 201 11.63 -12.34 -7.27
C ASN A 201 11.84 -11.28 -6.17
N PHE A 202 12.45 -11.63 -5.03
CA PHE A 202 12.66 -10.72 -3.91
C PHE A 202 13.97 -9.95 -4.04
N ARG A 203 13.95 -8.68 -3.62
CA ARG A 203 15.14 -7.82 -3.54
C ARG A 203 16.08 -8.28 -2.42
N VAL A 204 15.49 -8.77 -1.33
CA VAL A 204 16.17 -9.34 -0.17
C VAL A 204 15.56 -10.73 0.06
N PRO A 205 16.01 -11.77 -0.66
CA PRO A 205 15.42 -13.10 -0.55
C PRO A 205 15.55 -13.66 0.89
N PRO A 206 14.49 -14.26 1.45
CA PRO A 206 14.60 -15.04 2.68
C PRO A 206 15.60 -16.19 2.52
N LYS A 207 16.32 -16.53 3.59
CA LYS A 207 17.21 -17.70 3.61
C LYS A 207 16.42 -18.98 3.84
N VAL A 208 16.99 -20.09 3.39
CA VAL A 208 16.47 -21.43 3.63
C VAL A 208 17.46 -22.17 4.50
N GLU A 209 16.99 -22.67 5.64
CA GLU A 209 17.80 -23.44 6.58
C GLU A 209 17.14 -24.79 6.86
N LEU A 210 17.96 -25.83 7.07
CA LEU A 210 17.48 -27.14 7.50
C LEU A 210 17.23 -27.14 9.01
N GLY A 211 16.02 -27.48 9.41
CA GLY A 211 15.67 -27.69 10.80
C GLY A 211 16.26 -28.99 11.38
N PRO A 212 16.21 -29.18 12.71
CA PRO A 212 16.65 -30.41 13.36
C PRO A 212 15.89 -31.67 12.91
N ASP A 213 14.69 -31.49 12.36
CA ASP A 213 13.84 -32.54 11.77
C ASP A 213 14.16 -32.80 10.29
N GLY A 214 15.25 -32.23 9.76
CA GLY A 214 15.64 -32.32 8.35
C GLY A 214 14.75 -31.54 7.38
N LYS A 215 13.77 -30.77 7.88
CA LYS A 215 12.86 -29.99 7.02
C LYS A 215 13.43 -28.61 6.74
N ALA A 216 13.41 -28.22 5.46
CA ALA A 216 13.80 -26.88 5.05
C ALA A 216 12.77 -25.84 5.50
N ARG A 217 13.23 -24.74 6.11
CA ARG A 217 12.39 -23.66 6.63
C ARG A 217 12.90 -22.30 6.14
N LEU A 218 11.96 -21.41 5.86
CA LEU A 218 12.25 -20.01 5.53
C LEU A 218 12.57 -19.25 6.81
N VAL A 219 13.74 -18.62 6.86
CA VAL A 219 14.18 -17.78 7.98
C VAL A 219 14.40 -16.34 7.52
N TYR A 220 14.27 -15.41 8.47
CA TYR A 220 14.52 -13.99 8.23
C TYR A 220 16.03 -13.71 8.19
N VAL A 221 16.43 -12.66 7.48
CA VAL A 221 17.81 -12.13 7.46
C VAL A 221 17.80 -10.76 8.12
#